data_AF-A0A8T5XPB6-F1
#
_entry.id   AF-A0A8T5XPB6-F1
#
_cell.length_a   1.000
_cell.length_b   1.000
_cell.length_c   1.000
_cell.angle_alpha   90.00
_cell.angle_beta   90.00
_cell.angle_gamma   90.00
#
_symmetry.space_group_name_H-M   'P 1'
#
loop_
_entity.id
_entity.type
_entity.pdbx_description
1 polymer ?
#
loop_
_entity_poly.entity_id
_entity_poly.type
_entity_poly.pdbx_seq_one_letter_code
_entity_poly.pdbx_strand_id
1 'polypeptide(L)'
;MNIYFSDYFNVDKDTIKNYGAFDISLVADLPLFVDPFLLFNSTNKKYQQLHKDIIEYLSFLRDKSVGGKVNEGLLRSWYTFKEVKQNWFGFSVNGSSGSGLGMKFARALDENLNTIFDSFGEENITEDSHLEKLCLINVGVGKDNISDFTTNLIKEFLLEFTQEFAQKHIDESLLKEFRVEKVKFNYETETWMSKTFKLPCFKNDYVILTPTDLLTKDDTFISSIDMYNKIETIIDSIENVALRGQINNYLRKTLEEDMKKSERKKVYQDLVKDLPEIIDYYINYKESEKNEATSISNAKVEFSNNLYVNKYKELIELLVSKTNFFKIKPNSFEEALSRVQFLKNVIEDMDGYRIFYVDGEPIKREQDFQILYKLTWFTSESDINSEVNNGRGPVDFKASKGSADKTLVEFKLAKNTQLKRNLKNQVEVYKKANRDAKTIKVILYFTDKELEKVNRILNELDIAGEEAIILIDARKDKKSASEV
;
A
#
# COMPACT_ATOMS: atom_id res chain seq x y z
N MET A 1 18.78 -2.77 -18.69
CA MET A 1 17.44 -2.16 -18.62
C MET A 1 17.14 -2.00 -17.15
N ASN A 2 16.79 -0.80 -16.70
CA ASN A 2 16.91 -0.48 -15.28
C ASN A 2 15.52 -0.23 -14.69
N ILE A 3 15.15 -1.03 -13.69
CA ILE A 3 13.87 -0.91 -12.98
C ILE A 3 14.14 -0.71 -11.50
N TYR A 4 14.97 -1.57 -10.93
CA TYR A 4 15.22 -1.60 -9.50
C TYR A 4 16.38 -0.70 -9.13
N PHE A 5 16.46 -0.36 -7.85
CA PHE A 5 17.58 0.36 -7.27
C PHE A 5 18.92 -0.29 -7.68
N SER A 6 19.02 -1.62 -7.58
CA SER A 6 20.20 -2.38 -8.00
C SER A 6 20.65 -2.06 -9.43
N ASP A 7 19.69 -1.95 -10.35
CA ASP A 7 19.96 -1.75 -11.78
C ASP A 7 20.40 -0.30 -12.08
N TYR A 8 19.82 0.68 -11.39
CA TYR A 8 20.14 2.10 -11.62
C TYR A 8 21.47 2.52 -11.02
N PHE A 9 21.87 1.91 -9.91
CA PHE A 9 23.11 2.24 -9.20
C PHE A 9 24.24 1.23 -9.42
N ASN A 10 24.04 0.25 -10.32
CA ASN A 10 24.99 -0.82 -10.64
C ASN A 10 25.48 -1.58 -9.39
N VAL A 11 24.56 -1.88 -8.47
CA VAL A 11 24.85 -2.62 -7.23
C VAL A 11 24.32 -4.04 -7.37
N ASP A 12 25.09 -5.00 -6.88
CA ASP A 12 24.65 -6.39 -6.82
C ASP A 12 23.47 -6.58 -5.84
N LYS A 13 22.48 -7.40 -6.23
CA LYS A 13 21.26 -7.61 -5.43
C LYS A 13 21.52 -8.28 -4.10
N ASP A 14 22.48 -9.21 -4.05
CA ASP A 14 22.84 -9.87 -2.80
C ASP A 14 23.53 -8.88 -1.86
N THR A 15 24.20 -7.85 -2.38
CA THR A 15 24.75 -6.76 -1.54
C THR A 15 23.65 -5.98 -0.83
N ILE A 16 22.57 -5.62 -1.53
CA ILE A 16 21.40 -4.93 -0.96
C ILE A 16 20.72 -5.82 0.09
N LYS A 17 20.47 -7.08 -0.28
CA LYS A 17 19.84 -8.08 0.61
C LYS A 17 20.66 -8.34 1.87
N ASN A 18 21.98 -8.51 1.75
CA ASN A 18 22.87 -8.77 2.88
C ASN A 18 23.01 -7.54 3.81
N TYR A 19 22.84 -6.33 3.27
CA TYR A 19 22.72 -5.12 4.08
C TYR A 19 21.38 -5.03 4.83
N GLY A 20 20.39 -5.85 4.45
CA GLY A 20 19.06 -5.87 5.04
C GLY A 20 18.10 -4.88 4.40
N ALA A 21 18.43 -4.27 3.27
CA ALA A 21 17.56 -3.34 2.56
C ALA A 21 16.68 -4.06 1.51
N PHE A 22 15.51 -3.48 1.24
CA PHE A 22 14.63 -3.93 0.16
C PHE A 22 15.06 -3.32 -1.19
N ASP A 23 15.16 -4.13 -2.25
CA ASP A 23 15.50 -3.66 -3.62
C ASP A 23 14.28 -3.03 -4.29
N ILE A 24 14.06 -1.74 -4.02
CA ILE A 24 12.89 -0.98 -4.46
C ILE A 24 12.85 -0.76 -5.97
N SER A 25 11.64 -0.55 -6.52
CA SER A 25 11.44 -0.18 -7.92
C SER A 25 11.42 1.33 -8.09
N LEU A 26 12.28 1.87 -8.97
CA LEU A 26 12.35 3.31 -9.30
C LEU A 26 11.44 3.70 -10.49
N VAL A 27 10.44 2.86 -10.77
CA VAL A 27 9.45 3.03 -11.84
C VAL A 27 8.02 3.04 -11.28
N ALA A 28 7.77 2.23 -10.25
CA ALA A 28 6.49 2.08 -9.60
C ALA A 28 6.65 1.80 -8.12
N ASP A 29 5.76 2.37 -7.31
CA ASP A 29 5.72 2.09 -5.87
C ASP A 29 5.32 0.64 -5.63
N LEU A 30 5.91 0.05 -4.60
CA LEU A 30 5.61 -1.31 -4.17
C LEU A 30 4.67 -1.28 -2.97
N PRO A 31 3.66 -2.17 -2.89
CA PRO A 31 2.62 -2.17 -1.86
C PRO A 31 3.13 -2.77 -0.55
N LEU A 32 4.19 -2.16 -0.02
CA LEU A 32 4.85 -2.41 1.25
C LEU A 32 4.69 -1.17 2.13
N PHE A 33 4.73 -1.38 3.44
CA PHE A 33 4.46 -0.33 4.43
C PHE A 33 5.42 -0.49 5.60
N VAL A 34 5.85 0.63 6.19
CA VAL A 34 6.60 0.62 7.45
C VAL A 34 5.61 0.38 8.59
N ASP A 35 5.86 -0.64 9.42
CA ASP A 35 5.00 -1.00 10.55
C ASP A 35 5.69 -0.61 11.89
N PRO A 36 5.20 0.40 12.62
CA PRO A 36 5.82 0.84 13.87
C PRO A 36 5.84 -0.25 14.95
N PHE A 37 4.92 -1.22 14.94
CA PHE A 37 4.96 -2.37 15.84
C PHE A 37 6.25 -3.18 15.69
N LEU A 38 6.85 -3.21 14.49
CA LEU A 38 8.11 -3.91 14.25
C LEU A 38 9.30 -3.18 14.90
N LEU A 39 9.20 -1.87 15.15
CA LEU A 39 10.19 -1.13 15.94
C LEU A 39 10.11 -1.53 17.42
N PHE A 40 8.90 -1.56 17.97
CA PHE A 40 8.62 -1.98 19.35
C PHE A 40 9.09 -3.42 19.60
N ASN A 41 8.68 -4.35 18.73
CA ASN A 41 8.94 -5.78 18.90
C ASN A 41 10.38 -6.20 18.55
N SER A 42 11.19 -5.30 18.01
CA SER A 42 12.56 -5.63 17.61
C SER A 42 13.46 -5.90 18.81
N THR A 43 14.40 -6.83 18.66
CA THR A 43 15.53 -7.01 19.59
C THR A 43 16.65 -5.98 19.34
N ASN A 44 16.58 -5.21 18.25
CA ASN A 44 17.54 -4.17 17.92
C ASN A 44 17.31 -2.94 18.80
N LYS A 45 18.30 -2.61 19.64
CA LYS A 45 18.25 -1.43 20.53
C LYS A 45 18.03 -0.12 19.78
N LYS A 46 18.53 0.01 18.54
CA LYS A 46 18.31 1.21 17.72
C LYS A 46 16.83 1.34 17.36
N TYR A 47 16.16 0.22 17.03
CA TYR A 47 14.73 0.22 16.68
C TYR A 47 13.85 0.49 17.89
N GLN A 48 14.18 -0.10 19.04
CA GLN A 48 13.50 0.21 20.30
C GLN A 48 13.65 1.68 20.68
N GLN A 49 14.80 2.30 20.39
CA GLN A 49 14.98 3.74 20.60
C GLN A 49 14.13 4.55 19.63
N LEU A 50 14.07 4.18 18.34
CA LEU A 50 13.19 4.83 17.37
C LEU A 50 11.71 4.74 17.77
N HIS A 51 11.29 3.60 18.32
CA HIS A 51 9.94 3.46 18.91
C HIS A 51 9.74 4.50 20.02
N LYS A 52 10.66 4.59 20.99
CA LYS A 52 10.57 5.56 22.08
C LYS A 52 10.55 7.01 21.59
N ASP A 53 11.35 7.34 20.58
CA ASP A 53 11.39 8.68 19.99
C ASP A 53 10.05 9.03 19.30
N ILE A 54 9.38 8.04 18.67
CA ILE A 54 8.01 8.19 18.15
C ILE A 54 7.04 8.52 19.28
N ILE A 55 7.09 7.76 20.38
CA ILE A 55 6.20 7.96 21.53
C ILE A 55 6.45 9.31 22.18
N GLU A 56 7.71 9.71 22.39
CA GLU A 56 8.08 11.02 22.92
C GLU A 56 7.47 12.16 22.08
N TYR A 57 7.54 12.05 20.75
CA TYR A 57 6.97 13.07 19.87
C TYR A 57 5.44 13.10 19.95
N LEU A 58 4.77 11.95 20.03
CA LEU A 58 3.32 11.88 20.20
C LEU A 58 2.87 12.41 21.56
N SER A 59 3.61 12.11 22.64
CA SER A 59 3.39 12.69 23.96
C SER A 59 3.56 14.21 23.94
N PHE A 60 4.56 14.72 23.22
CA PHE A 60 4.68 16.17 22.98
C PHE A 60 3.43 16.74 22.29
N LEU A 61 2.93 16.11 21.23
CA LEU A 61 1.69 16.54 20.57
C LEU A 61 0.50 16.51 21.53
N ARG A 62 0.36 15.44 22.31
CA ARG A 62 -0.69 15.30 23.33
C ARG A 62 -0.63 16.45 24.33
N ASP A 63 0.55 16.74 24.88
CA ASP A 63 0.73 17.79 25.89
C ASP A 63 0.35 19.16 25.34
N LYS A 64 0.63 19.41 24.05
CA LYS A 64 0.20 20.63 23.36
C LYS A 64 -1.31 20.68 23.15
N SER A 65 -1.94 19.56 22.80
CA SER A 65 -3.38 19.46 22.61
C SER A 65 -4.16 19.62 23.91
N VAL A 66 -3.70 18.99 25.00
CA VAL A 66 -4.29 19.10 26.35
C VAL A 66 -4.03 20.47 26.99
N GLY A 67 -2.86 21.05 26.74
CA GLY A 67 -2.46 22.37 27.24
C GLY A 67 -3.30 23.54 26.69
N GLY A 68 -4.16 23.29 25.70
CA GLY A 68 -5.12 24.26 25.18
C GLY A 68 -5.17 24.29 23.65
N LYS A 69 -5.83 25.30 23.11
CA LYS A 69 -6.04 25.41 21.66
C LYS A 69 -4.73 25.65 20.91
N VAL A 70 -4.28 24.66 20.14
CA VAL A 70 -3.17 24.80 19.19
C VAL A 70 -3.61 25.69 18.01
N ASN A 71 -2.85 26.75 17.74
CA ASN A 71 -3.17 27.64 16.62
C ASN A 71 -2.87 26.98 15.26
N GLU A 72 -3.44 27.52 14.18
CA GLU A 72 -3.33 26.90 12.85
C GLU A 72 -1.88 26.79 12.34
N GLY A 73 -1.00 27.76 12.66
CA GLY A 73 0.40 27.71 12.27
C GLY A 73 1.14 26.56 12.94
N LEU A 74 0.88 26.34 14.23
CA LEU A 74 1.45 25.24 15.00
C LEU A 74 0.87 23.90 14.59
N LEU A 75 -0.43 23.81 14.29
CA LEU A 75 -1.04 22.61 13.69
C LEU A 75 -0.33 22.22 12.39
N ARG A 76 -0.06 23.19 11.50
CA ARG A 76 0.70 22.95 10.26
C ARG A 76 2.14 22.51 10.54
N SER A 77 2.78 23.08 11.55
CA SER A 77 4.17 22.75 11.89
C SER A 77 4.30 21.34 12.46
N TRP A 78 3.49 21.02 13.48
CA TRP A 78 3.66 19.87 14.35
C TRP A 78 2.79 18.66 13.97
N TYR A 79 1.60 18.87 13.40
CA TYR A 79 0.62 17.78 13.17
C TYR A 79 0.47 17.41 11.68
N THR A 80 1.21 18.06 10.77
CA THR A 80 1.19 17.72 9.35
C THR A 80 2.48 17.10 8.86
N PHE A 81 2.34 16.03 8.09
CA PHE A 81 3.42 15.24 7.54
C PHE A 81 3.19 15.02 6.06
N LYS A 82 4.23 15.24 5.26
CA LYS A 82 4.20 14.96 3.83
C LYS A 82 4.54 13.49 3.63
N GLU A 83 3.95 12.84 2.63
CA GLU A 83 4.41 11.51 2.19
C GLU A 83 5.90 11.54 1.87
N VAL A 84 6.63 10.48 2.26
CA VAL A 84 8.07 10.34 2.01
C VAL A 84 8.29 9.49 0.77
N LYS A 85 7.99 10.10 -0.38
CA LYS A 85 8.04 9.46 -1.68
C LYS A 85 9.34 8.78 -2.09
N GLN A 86 10.45 9.17 -1.50
CA GLN A 86 11.77 8.70 -1.91
C GLN A 86 12.05 7.24 -1.52
N ASN A 87 11.17 6.60 -0.71
CA ASN A 87 11.24 5.17 -0.40
C ASN A 87 10.51 4.27 -1.42
N TRP A 88 9.70 4.85 -2.34
CA TRP A 88 8.95 4.12 -3.37
C TRP A 88 8.02 3.02 -2.82
N PHE A 89 7.41 3.29 -1.66
CA PHE A 89 6.42 2.42 -1.05
C PHE A 89 5.02 3.04 -1.07
N GLY A 90 4.01 2.17 -1.03
CA GLY A 90 2.61 2.55 -0.97
C GLY A 90 1.81 2.01 -2.15
N PHE A 91 0.61 2.57 -2.31
CA PHE A 91 -0.31 2.17 -3.38
C PHE A 91 -0.25 3.08 -4.60
N SER A 92 0.55 4.15 -4.56
CA SER A 92 0.53 5.11 -5.65
C SER A 92 1.06 4.48 -6.93
N VAL A 93 0.14 4.24 -7.84
CA VAL A 93 0.46 3.73 -9.17
C VAL A 93 1.09 4.85 -10.03
N ASN A 94 1.28 6.09 -9.51
CA ASN A 94 2.02 7.18 -10.17
C ASN A 94 2.71 8.14 -9.17
N GLY A 95 4.04 8.30 -9.29
CA GLY A 95 4.76 9.50 -8.83
C GLY A 95 4.38 10.03 -7.45
N SER A 96 4.25 9.15 -6.46
CA SER A 96 4.54 9.42 -5.05
C SER A 96 4.16 10.81 -4.52
N SER A 97 2.92 11.20 -4.79
CA SER A 97 2.29 12.41 -4.25
C SER A 97 0.87 12.06 -3.79
N GLY A 98 0.77 11.04 -2.93
CA GLY A 98 -0.34 10.85 -2.01
C GLY A 98 -0.64 12.12 -1.20
N SER A 99 -1.85 12.19 -0.64
CA SER A 99 -2.35 13.41 0.00
C SER A 99 -1.64 13.78 1.31
N GLY A 100 -0.69 12.95 1.77
CA GLY A 100 -0.01 13.06 3.06
C GLY A 100 -0.96 13.17 4.25
N LEU A 101 -0.40 13.43 5.42
CA LEU A 101 -1.12 13.74 6.65
C LEU A 101 -1.38 15.25 6.72
N GLY A 102 -2.35 15.71 5.93
CA GLY A 102 -2.71 17.13 5.81
C GLY A 102 -3.56 17.69 6.96
N MET A 103 -4.07 18.90 6.80
CA MET A 103 -4.79 19.64 7.87
C MET A 103 -6.04 18.94 8.41
N LYS A 104 -6.71 18.08 7.62
CA LYS A 104 -7.85 17.30 8.11
C LYS A 104 -7.39 16.27 9.14
N PHE A 105 -6.30 15.56 8.84
CA PHE A 105 -5.67 14.63 9.77
C PHE A 105 -5.17 15.39 11.01
N ALA A 106 -4.45 16.50 10.80
CA ALA A 106 -3.89 17.30 11.90
C ALA A 106 -4.93 17.72 12.94
N ARG A 107 -6.09 18.25 12.50
CA ARG A 107 -7.16 18.67 13.41
C ARG A 107 -7.79 17.49 14.15
N ALA A 108 -7.98 16.37 13.46
CA ALA A 108 -8.55 15.19 14.09
C ALA A 108 -7.57 14.52 15.08
N LEU A 109 -6.26 14.57 14.79
CA LEU A 109 -5.22 14.13 15.70
C LEU A 109 -5.20 15.00 16.96
N ASP A 110 -5.16 16.33 16.80
CA ASP A 110 -5.21 17.30 17.91
C ASP A 110 -6.45 17.09 18.80
N GLU A 111 -7.63 16.91 18.19
CA GLU A 111 -8.87 16.64 18.92
C GLU A 111 -8.82 15.30 19.68
N ASN A 112 -8.37 14.22 19.04
CA ASN A 112 -8.31 12.90 19.66
C ASN A 112 -7.29 12.84 20.80
N LEU A 113 -6.13 13.50 20.65
CA LEU A 113 -5.10 13.59 21.69
C LEU A 113 -5.56 14.38 22.91
N ASN A 114 -6.50 15.31 22.75
CA ASN A 114 -7.11 16.04 23.86
C ASN A 114 -8.28 15.31 24.53
N THR A 115 -8.91 14.34 23.85
CA THR A 115 -10.20 13.77 24.30
C THR A 115 -10.13 12.29 24.62
N ILE A 116 -9.61 11.47 23.69
CA ILE A 116 -9.64 10.01 23.80
C ILE A 116 -8.27 9.46 24.23
N PHE A 117 -7.22 10.21 23.95
CA PHE A 117 -5.83 9.84 24.17
C PHE A 117 -5.12 10.86 25.07
N ASP A 118 -5.86 11.48 25.98
CA ASP A 118 -5.32 12.41 26.97
C ASP A 118 -4.30 11.75 27.92
N SER A 119 -4.36 10.43 28.05
CA SER A 119 -3.41 9.57 28.77
C SER A 119 -2.36 8.87 27.90
N PHE A 120 -2.24 9.21 26.61
CA PHE A 120 -1.29 8.53 25.70
C PHE A 120 0.16 8.70 26.15
N GLY A 121 0.90 7.62 26.42
CA GLY A 121 2.22 7.67 27.06
C GLY A 121 2.20 7.25 28.54
N GLU A 122 1.01 7.09 29.10
CA GLU A 122 0.75 6.76 30.51
C GLU A 122 -0.25 5.58 30.64
N GLU A 123 -0.34 4.74 29.60
CA GLU A 123 -1.19 3.57 29.60
C GLU A 123 -0.81 2.58 30.72
N ASN A 124 -1.84 1.95 31.32
CA ASN A 124 -1.66 0.96 32.40
C ASN A 124 -1.99 -0.48 31.98
N ILE A 125 -2.60 -0.66 30.81
CA ILE A 125 -3.06 -1.97 30.31
C ILE A 125 -2.03 -2.59 29.35
N THR A 126 -1.34 -1.77 28.57
CA THR A 126 -0.35 -2.19 27.55
C THR A 126 1.07 -2.16 28.10
N GLU A 127 1.98 -2.91 27.47
CA GLU A 127 3.42 -2.91 27.80
C GLU A 127 4.07 -1.56 27.45
N ASP A 128 3.66 -0.94 26.34
CA ASP A 128 4.12 0.38 25.88
C ASP A 128 2.97 1.13 25.18
N SER A 129 3.19 2.39 24.82
CA SER A 129 2.27 3.16 23.98
C SER A 129 2.50 2.85 22.51
N HIS A 130 1.44 2.83 21.70
CA HIS A 130 1.53 2.45 20.28
C HIS A 130 0.96 3.53 19.37
N LEU A 131 1.72 3.94 18.36
CA LEU A 131 1.30 4.93 17.35
C LEU A 131 0.01 4.49 16.62
N GLU A 132 -0.17 3.19 16.43
CA GLU A 132 -1.29 2.56 15.74
C GLU A 132 -2.63 2.82 16.43
N LYS A 133 -2.63 3.20 17.72
CA LYS A 133 -3.82 3.61 18.47
C LYS A 133 -4.59 4.71 17.73
N LEU A 134 -3.88 5.63 17.08
CA LEU A 134 -4.44 6.71 16.26
C LEU A 134 -5.30 6.19 15.08
N CYS A 135 -4.96 5.01 14.55
CA CYS A 135 -5.64 4.37 13.43
C CYS A 135 -6.91 3.60 13.83
N LEU A 136 -7.08 3.30 15.11
CA LEU A 136 -8.19 2.49 15.60
C LEU A 136 -9.47 3.29 15.79
N ILE A 137 -9.34 4.60 16.00
CA ILE A 137 -10.47 5.51 16.29
C ILE A 137 -10.97 6.23 15.04
N ASN A 138 -10.04 6.63 14.16
CA ASN A 138 -10.37 7.62 13.16
C ASN A 138 -10.69 6.96 11.81
N VAL A 139 -11.98 7.00 11.43
CA VAL A 139 -12.43 6.47 10.14
C VAL A 139 -11.76 7.24 9.00
N GLY A 140 -10.81 6.59 8.33
CA GLY A 140 -10.06 7.16 7.21
C GLY A 140 -8.57 7.38 7.47
N VAL A 141 -8.05 7.02 8.65
CA VAL A 141 -6.61 6.82 8.87
C VAL A 141 -6.32 5.33 8.69
N GLY A 142 -5.58 4.99 7.65
CA GLY A 142 -5.22 3.61 7.33
C GLY A 142 -3.72 3.35 7.48
N LYS A 143 -3.30 2.13 7.14
CA LYS A 143 -1.89 1.72 7.14
C LYS A 143 -0.95 2.64 6.36
N ASP A 144 -1.43 3.24 5.27
CA ASP A 144 -0.66 4.15 4.43
C ASP A 144 -0.29 5.39 5.24
N ASN A 145 -1.26 5.90 6.01
CA ASN A 145 -1.06 7.00 6.94
C ASN A 145 -0.11 6.64 8.08
N ILE A 146 -0.19 5.42 8.64
CA ILE A 146 0.73 4.95 9.69
C ILE A 146 2.15 4.80 9.15
N SER A 147 2.29 4.19 7.98
CA SER A 147 3.57 4.05 7.29
C SER A 147 4.19 5.41 7.00
N ASP A 148 3.43 6.35 6.45
CA ASP A 148 3.86 7.73 6.21
C ASP A 148 4.27 8.45 7.49
N PHE A 149 3.45 8.32 8.55
CA PHE A 149 3.75 8.98 9.82
C PHE A 149 5.04 8.43 10.41
N THR A 150 5.13 7.10 10.50
CA THR A 150 6.31 6.38 11.01
C THR A 150 7.55 6.77 10.20
N THR A 151 7.46 6.75 8.86
CA THR A 151 8.56 7.11 7.97
C THR A 151 9.03 8.55 8.19
N ASN A 152 8.13 9.50 8.47
CA ASN A 152 8.51 10.87 8.82
C ASN A 152 9.21 10.95 10.17
N LEU A 153 8.75 10.20 11.17
CA LEU A 153 9.33 10.23 12.52
C LEU A 153 10.69 9.54 12.59
N ILE A 154 10.91 8.47 11.80
CA ILE A 154 12.21 7.77 11.72
C ILE A 154 13.07 8.24 10.53
N LYS A 155 12.72 9.37 9.90
CA LYS A 155 13.32 9.82 8.64
C LYS A 155 14.83 10.01 8.73
N GLU A 156 15.32 10.54 9.85
CA GLU A 156 16.75 10.68 10.12
C GLU A 156 17.47 9.33 10.01
N PHE A 157 16.95 8.30 10.68
CA PHE A 157 17.51 6.96 10.63
C PHE A 157 17.54 6.38 9.20
N LEU A 158 16.46 6.53 8.44
CA LEU A 158 16.39 6.02 7.06
C LEU A 158 17.38 6.72 6.12
N LEU A 159 17.58 8.03 6.30
CA LEU A 159 18.56 8.80 5.53
C LEU A 159 20.00 8.40 5.87
N GLU A 160 20.29 8.20 7.17
CA GLU A 160 21.60 7.70 7.62
C GLU A 160 21.87 6.28 7.10
N PHE A 161 20.91 5.37 7.25
CA PHE A 161 20.98 4.00 6.72
C PHE A 161 21.25 3.98 5.21
N THR A 162 20.56 4.83 4.46
CA THR A 162 20.77 4.94 3.02
C THR A 162 22.14 5.53 2.67
N GLN A 163 22.56 6.58 3.38
CA GLN A 163 23.85 7.22 3.15
C GLN A 163 25.02 6.25 3.42
N GLU A 164 24.95 5.51 4.52
CA GLU A 164 25.96 4.50 4.89
C GLU A 164 26.10 3.43 3.79
N PHE A 165 24.98 2.92 3.27
CA PHE A 165 24.99 2.00 2.13
C PHE A 165 25.60 2.64 0.88
N ALA A 166 25.12 3.82 0.52
CA ALA A 166 25.46 4.50 -0.71
C ALA A 166 26.95 4.83 -0.79
N GLN A 167 27.53 5.37 0.28
CA GLN A 167 28.95 5.73 0.33
C GLN A 167 29.89 4.52 0.22
N LYS A 168 29.41 3.33 0.57
CA LYS A 168 30.20 2.10 0.53
C LYS A 168 30.05 1.33 -0.78
N HIS A 169 28.89 1.41 -1.43
CA HIS A 169 28.52 0.49 -2.50
C HIS A 169 28.18 1.15 -3.83
N ILE A 170 28.06 2.48 -3.90
CA ILE A 170 27.64 3.20 -5.10
C ILE A 170 28.75 4.13 -5.57
N ASP A 171 28.91 4.23 -6.88
CA ASP A 171 29.86 5.16 -7.51
C ASP A 171 29.53 6.61 -7.12
N GLU A 172 30.56 7.34 -6.73
CA GLU A 172 30.50 8.75 -6.30
C GLU A 172 29.77 9.66 -7.31
N SER A 173 29.87 9.37 -8.61
CA SER A 173 29.20 10.14 -9.68
C SER A 173 27.67 10.04 -9.66
N LEU A 174 27.13 9.02 -8.98
CA LEU A 174 25.69 8.81 -8.81
C LEU A 174 25.16 9.35 -7.47
N LEU A 175 26.04 9.93 -6.65
CA LEU A 175 25.69 10.51 -5.36
C LEU A 175 25.63 12.04 -5.45
N LYS A 176 24.73 12.66 -4.68
CA LYS A 176 24.67 14.12 -4.52
C LYS A 176 24.36 14.49 -3.08
N GLU A 177 24.76 15.69 -2.69
CA GLU A 177 24.32 16.28 -1.43
C GLU A 177 22.91 16.85 -1.55
N PHE A 178 22.04 16.44 -0.64
CA PHE A 178 20.66 16.92 -0.54
C PHE A 178 20.44 17.50 0.85
N ARG A 179 19.93 18.75 0.90
CA ARG A 179 19.38 19.32 2.14
C ARG A 179 17.95 18.81 2.30
N VAL A 180 17.75 17.94 3.28
CA VAL A 180 16.44 17.33 3.56
C VAL A 180 15.77 18.10 4.71
N GLU A 181 14.53 18.52 4.49
CA GLU A 181 13.70 19.20 5.48
C GLU A 181 13.01 18.21 6.44
N LYS A 182 12.65 18.71 7.63
CA LYS A 182 11.96 17.98 8.70
C LYS A 182 12.57 16.61 8.97
N VAL A 183 13.86 16.60 9.32
CA VAL A 183 14.63 15.37 9.60
C VAL A 183 14.59 15.00 11.06
N LYS A 184 14.74 15.99 11.95
CA LYS A 184 14.78 15.79 13.41
C LYS A 184 13.97 16.88 14.09
N PHE A 185 13.19 16.53 15.12
CA PHE A 185 12.50 17.52 15.93
C PHE A 185 13.41 18.01 17.06
N ASN A 186 13.43 19.32 17.30
CA ASN A 186 14.12 19.93 18.44
C ASN A 186 13.08 20.33 19.48
N TYR A 187 13.12 19.67 20.65
CA TYR A 187 12.18 19.92 21.74
C TYR A 187 12.46 21.21 22.53
N GLU A 188 13.69 21.75 22.51
CA GLU A 188 14.00 23.03 23.16
C GLU A 188 13.38 24.21 22.41
N THR A 189 13.44 24.17 21.08
CA THR A 189 12.90 25.22 20.22
C THR A 189 11.52 24.89 19.64
N GLU A 190 11.04 23.66 19.85
CA GLU A 190 9.79 23.10 19.32
C GLU A 190 9.67 23.20 17.78
N THR A 191 10.78 22.95 17.09
CA THR A 191 10.87 23.09 15.63
C THR A 191 11.51 21.90 14.94
N TRP A 192 11.06 21.63 13.73
CA TRP A 192 11.68 20.67 12.83
C TRP A 192 12.98 21.21 12.21
N MET A 193 14.06 20.44 12.33
CA MET A 193 15.39 20.77 11.80
C MET A 193 15.63 20.07 10.44
N SER A 194 16.37 20.75 9.57
CA SER A 194 16.88 20.18 8.31
C SER A 194 18.29 19.64 8.50
N LYS A 195 18.68 18.64 7.72
CA LYS A 195 20.05 18.11 7.66
C LYS A 195 20.48 17.84 6.22
N THR A 196 21.78 17.83 5.97
CA THR A 196 22.34 17.50 4.66
C THR A 196 22.85 16.08 4.67
N PHE A 197 22.53 15.33 3.61
CA PHE A 197 22.97 13.95 3.40
C PHE A 197 23.52 13.78 1.99
N LYS A 198 24.45 12.85 1.84
CA LYS A 198 24.99 12.42 0.55
C LYS A 198 24.29 11.14 0.12
N LEU A 199 23.38 11.25 -0.83
CA LEU A 199 22.41 10.20 -1.16
C LEU A 199 22.46 9.81 -2.64
N PRO A 200 21.97 8.61 -3.00
CA PRO A 200 21.81 8.20 -4.39
C PRO A 200 20.84 9.15 -5.10
N CYS A 201 21.27 9.70 -6.24
CA CYS A 201 20.49 10.66 -7.02
C CYS A 201 19.79 9.97 -8.20
N PHE A 202 18.47 10.06 -8.25
CA PHE A 202 17.64 9.59 -9.37
C PHE A 202 16.69 10.69 -9.83
N LYS A 203 16.71 11.02 -11.13
CA LYS A 203 15.86 12.08 -11.73
C LYS A 203 15.86 13.41 -10.96
N ASN A 204 17.04 13.82 -10.45
CA ASN A 204 17.26 15.02 -9.62
C ASN A 204 16.60 15.01 -8.23
N ASP A 205 16.13 13.87 -7.76
CA ASP A 205 15.70 13.66 -6.37
C ASP A 205 16.60 12.60 -5.71
N TYR A 206 16.55 12.50 -4.39
CA TYR A 206 17.24 11.44 -3.66
C TYR A 206 16.38 10.18 -3.58
N VAL A 207 17.03 9.05 -3.27
CA VAL A 207 16.36 7.77 -3.01
C VAL A 207 16.65 7.34 -1.57
N ILE A 208 15.66 6.73 -0.91
CA ILE A 208 15.78 6.16 0.44
C ILE A 208 15.65 4.64 0.35
N LEU A 209 16.60 3.92 0.95
CA LEU A 209 16.49 2.50 1.25
C LEU A 209 15.88 2.31 2.65
N THR A 210 15.10 1.25 2.80
CA THR A 210 14.44 0.92 4.08
C THR A 210 14.82 -0.50 4.51
N PRO A 211 15.10 -0.71 5.81
CA PRO A 211 15.31 -2.06 6.34
C PRO A 211 14.10 -2.96 6.10
N THR A 212 14.36 -4.16 5.59
CA THR A 212 13.36 -5.14 5.19
C THR A 212 12.55 -5.65 6.39
N ASP A 213 13.19 -5.70 7.56
CA ASP A 213 12.61 -6.13 8.84
C ASP A 213 11.70 -5.09 9.50
N LEU A 214 11.57 -3.90 8.91
CA LEU A 214 10.58 -2.87 9.28
C LEU A 214 9.37 -2.84 8.35
N LEU A 215 9.38 -3.66 7.30
CA LEU A 215 8.33 -3.66 6.29
C LEU A 215 7.27 -4.72 6.58
N THR A 216 6.05 -4.42 6.16
CA THR A 216 4.94 -5.37 6.11
C THR A 216 4.17 -5.26 4.79
N LYS A 217 3.26 -6.20 4.58
CA LYS A 217 2.32 -6.25 3.46
C LYS A 217 0.91 -6.41 4.00
N ASP A 218 -0.06 -5.94 3.22
CA ASP A 218 -1.47 -5.88 3.62
C ASP A 218 -1.62 -4.90 4.79
N ASP A 219 -2.25 -5.26 5.90
CA ASP A 219 -2.44 -4.34 7.04
C ASP A 219 -1.32 -4.46 8.08
N THR A 220 -1.10 -3.39 8.84
CA THR A 220 -0.21 -3.35 10.02
C THR A 220 -0.65 -4.38 11.06
N PHE A 221 0.28 -4.82 11.91
CA PHE A 221 -0.01 -5.86 12.90
C PHE A 221 -1.12 -5.45 13.87
N ILE A 222 -1.12 -4.19 14.30
CA ILE A 222 -2.25 -3.54 14.98
C ILE A 222 -3.08 -2.83 13.91
N SER A 223 -4.33 -3.26 13.71
CA SER A 223 -5.21 -2.65 12.70
C SER A 223 -6.69 -2.69 13.09
N SER A 224 -7.46 -1.70 12.62
CA SER A 224 -8.90 -1.64 12.93
C SER A 224 -9.68 -2.81 12.32
N ILE A 225 -9.23 -3.34 11.18
CA ILE A 225 -9.86 -4.51 10.54
C ILE A 225 -9.72 -5.74 11.44
N ASP A 226 -8.52 -6.00 11.95
CA ASP A 226 -8.27 -7.12 12.87
C ASP A 226 -9.01 -6.92 14.19
N MET A 227 -8.93 -5.73 14.79
CA MET A 227 -9.65 -5.38 16.03
C MET A 227 -11.14 -5.70 15.95
N TYR A 228 -11.84 -5.23 14.91
CA TYR A 228 -13.29 -5.48 14.77
C TYR A 228 -13.62 -6.94 14.45
N ASN A 229 -12.72 -7.69 13.80
CA ASN A 229 -12.93 -9.12 13.59
C ASN A 229 -12.73 -9.93 14.88
N LYS A 230 -11.87 -9.46 15.80
CA LYS A 230 -11.54 -10.11 17.08
C LYS A 230 -12.25 -9.50 18.29
N ILE A 231 -13.11 -8.50 18.11
CA ILE A 231 -13.65 -7.68 19.21
C ILE A 231 -14.36 -8.49 20.29
N GLU A 232 -15.13 -9.51 19.92
CA GLU A 232 -15.81 -10.38 20.89
C GLU A 232 -14.80 -11.18 21.73
N THR A 233 -13.72 -11.69 21.11
CA THR A 233 -12.62 -12.37 21.81
C THR A 233 -11.87 -11.43 22.76
N ILE A 234 -11.65 -10.18 22.33
CA ILE A 234 -10.99 -9.14 23.15
C ILE A 234 -11.87 -8.79 24.36
N ILE A 235 -13.19 -8.70 24.18
CA ILE A 235 -14.12 -8.45 25.29
C ILE A 235 -14.10 -9.61 26.28
N ASP A 236 -14.02 -10.84 25.80
CA ASP A 236 -13.96 -12.02 26.66
C ASP A 236 -12.67 -12.08 27.51
N SER A 237 -11.57 -11.49 27.04
CA SER A 237 -10.30 -11.41 27.78
C SER A 237 -10.24 -10.28 28.82
N ILE A 238 -11.26 -9.41 28.91
CA ILE A 238 -11.31 -8.34 29.92
C ILE A 238 -11.42 -8.96 31.34
N GLU A 239 -10.44 -8.66 32.19
CA GLU A 239 -10.38 -9.17 33.57
C GLU A 239 -11.50 -8.63 34.45
N ASN A 240 -11.94 -7.38 34.22
CA ASN A 240 -13.04 -6.77 34.96
C ASN A 240 -14.37 -7.45 34.60
N VAL A 241 -14.78 -8.39 35.45
CA VAL A 241 -15.98 -9.23 35.26
C VAL A 241 -17.26 -8.38 35.13
N ALA A 242 -17.37 -7.28 35.87
CA ALA A 242 -18.53 -6.41 35.82
C ALA A 242 -18.60 -5.65 34.49
N LEU A 243 -17.49 -5.07 34.04
CA LEU A 243 -17.38 -4.38 32.75
C LEU A 243 -17.68 -5.33 31.58
N ARG A 244 -17.03 -6.50 31.57
CA ARG A 244 -17.29 -7.55 30.58
C ARG A 244 -18.77 -7.96 30.55
N GLY A 245 -19.39 -8.12 31.71
CA GLY A 245 -20.82 -8.43 31.82
C GLY A 245 -21.72 -7.33 31.22
N GLN A 246 -21.38 -6.06 31.44
CA GLN A 246 -22.11 -4.92 30.87
C GLN A 246 -21.98 -4.86 29.34
N ILE A 247 -20.77 -5.03 28.80
CA ILE A 247 -20.51 -5.04 27.35
C ILE A 247 -21.25 -6.20 26.70
N ASN A 248 -21.15 -7.41 27.25
CA ASN A 248 -21.83 -8.59 26.70
C ASN A 248 -23.36 -8.44 26.72
N ASN A 249 -23.92 -7.80 27.75
CA ASN A 249 -25.34 -7.49 27.78
C ASN A 249 -25.74 -6.45 26.72
N TYR A 250 -24.92 -5.44 26.47
CA TYR A 250 -25.13 -4.48 25.39
C TYR A 250 -25.10 -5.18 24.02
N LEU A 251 -24.05 -5.97 23.73
CA LEU A 251 -23.91 -6.67 22.46
C LEU A 251 -25.07 -7.63 22.20
N ARG A 252 -25.54 -8.37 23.20
CA ARG A 252 -26.72 -9.24 23.08
C ARG A 252 -28.02 -8.50 22.74
N LYS A 253 -28.15 -7.24 23.16
CA LYS A 253 -29.33 -6.42 22.87
C LYS A 253 -29.27 -5.76 21.50
N THR A 254 -28.06 -5.49 21.01
CA THR A 254 -27.86 -4.72 19.78
C THR A 254 -27.57 -5.61 18.57
N LEU A 255 -26.95 -6.77 18.75
CA LEU A 255 -26.64 -7.70 17.67
C LEU A 255 -27.79 -8.68 17.43
N GLU A 256 -28.27 -8.72 16.19
CA GLU A 256 -29.26 -9.69 15.70
C GLU A 256 -28.56 -10.83 14.93
N GLU A 257 -29.14 -12.04 14.91
CA GLU A 257 -28.54 -13.22 14.28
C GLU A 257 -28.32 -13.06 12.77
N ASP A 258 -29.23 -12.36 12.09
CA ASP A 258 -29.23 -12.14 10.64
C ASP A 258 -28.62 -10.80 10.21
N MET A 259 -28.02 -10.06 11.16
CA MET A 259 -27.40 -8.77 10.92
C MET A 259 -26.22 -8.89 9.94
N LYS A 260 -26.14 -7.97 8.97
CA LYS A 260 -25.04 -7.97 7.99
C LYS A 260 -23.71 -7.62 8.66
N LYS A 261 -22.61 -8.14 8.11
CA LYS A 261 -21.24 -7.84 8.61
C LYS A 261 -20.94 -6.33 8.69
N SER A 262 -21.46 -5.53 7.75
CA SER A 262 -21.30 -4.07 7.76
C SER A 262 -22.07 -3.38 8.89
N GLU A 263 -23.22 -3.90 9.26
CA GLU A 263 -24.05 -3.38 10.35
C GLU A 263 -23.45 -3.77 11.70
N ARG A 264 -23.01 -5.03 11.86
CA ARG A 264 -22.25 -5.48 13.05
C ARG A 264 -21.00 -4.63 13.28
N LYS A 265 -20.24 -4.36 12.19
CA LYS A 265 -19.06 -3.48 12.27
C LYS A 265 -19.40 -2.09 12.81
N LYS A 266 -20.57 -1.54 12.45
CA LYS A 266 -21.02 -0.23 12.95
C LYS A 266 -21.31 -0.28 14.45
N VAL A 267 -21.97 -1.34 14.93
CA VAL A 267 -22.19 -1.56 16.38
C VAL A 267 -20.87 -1.61 17.13
N TYR A 268 -19.86 -2.30 16.60
CA TYR A 268 -18.54 -2.35 17.20
C TYR A 268 -17.81 -1.00 17.16
N GLN A 269 -17.98 -0.23 16.10
CA GLN A 269 -17.44 1.14 16.01
C GLN A 269 -18.05 2.05 17.07
N ASP A 270 -19.37 1.99 17.24
CA ASP A 270 -20.09 2.77 18.25
C ASP A 270 -19.66 2.33 19.66
N LEU A 271 -19.50 1.02 19.91
CA LEU A 271 -18.99 0.49 21.18
C LEU A 271 -17.59 1.00 21.52
N VAL A 272 -16.64 0.95 20.57
CA VAL A 272 -15.26 1.43 20.79
C VAL A 272 -15.23 2.94 21.01
N LYS A 273 -16.13 3.68 20.36
CA LYS A 273 -16.25 5.13 20.57
C LYS A 273 -16.76 5.46 21.98
N ASP A 274 -17.73 4.71 22.47
CA ASP A 274 -18.32 4.92 23.80
C ASP A 274 -17.44 4.34 24.93
N LEU A 275 -16.62 3.34 24.62
CA LEU A 275 -15.66 2.72 25.54
C LEU A 275 -14.27 2.56 24.88
N PRO A 276 -13.47 3.64 24.79
CA PRO A 276 -12.16 3.61 24.14
C PRO A 276 -11.15 2.66 24.79
N GLU A 277 -11.31 2.32 26.08
CA GLU A 277 -10.46 1.37 26.82
C GLU A 277 -10.37 -0.01 26.14
N ILE A 278 -11.37 -0.40 25.32
CA ILE A 278 -11.33 -1.62 24.50
C ILE A 278 -10.09 -1.64 23.58
N ILE A 279 -9.62 -0.47 23.15
CA ILE A 279 -8.44 -0.35 22.30
C ILE A 279 -7.20 -0.83 23.05
N ASP A 280 -7.05 -0.47 24.32
CA ASP A 280 -5.88 -0.88 25.11
C ASP A 280 -5.91 -2.38 25.40
N TYR A 281 -7.10 -2.95 25.65
CA TYR A 281 -7.26 -4.41 25.73
C TYR A 281 -6.91 -5.12 24.41
N TYR A 282 -7.26 -4.53 23.26
CA TYR A 282 -6.87 -5.06 21.96
C TYR A 282 -5.36 -5.01 21.75
N ILE A 283 -4.72 -3.88 22.07
CA ILE A 283 -3.28 -3.71 21.91
C ILE A 283 -2.53 -4.68 22.83
N ASN A 284 -2.92 -4.82 24.10
CA ASN A 284 -2.34 -5.79 25.02
C ASN A 284 -2.51 -7.24 24.49
N TYR A 285 -3.67 -7.56 23.92
CA TYR A 285 -3.84 -8.85 23.22
C TYR A 285 -2.84 -9.00 22.06
N LYS A 286 -2.59 -7.96 21.25
CA LYS A 286 -1.60 -7.99 20.16
C LYS A 286 -0.16 -8.10 20.68
N GLU A 287 0.20 -7.42 21.76
CA GLU A 287 1.51 -7.56 22.41
C GLU A 287 1.75 -8.99 22.89
N SER A 288 0.71 -9.69 23.36
CA SER A 288 0.83 -11.11 23.72
C SER A 288 1.10 -12.03 22.51
N GLU A 289 0.71 -11.61 21.30
CA GLU A 289 0.95 -12.29 20.02
C GLU A 289 2.25 -11.80 19.32
N LYS A 290 3.10 -10.99 19.97
CA LYS A 290 4.22 -10.29 19.30
C LYS A 290 5.23 -11.20 18.59
N ASN A 291 5.39 -12.44 19.03
CA ASN A 291 6.26 -13.42 18.37
C ASN A 291 5.78 -13.78 16.94
N GLU A 292 4.47 -13.70 16.69
CA GLU A 292 3.88 -13.95 15.38
C GLU A 292 4.08 -12.77 14.42
N ALA A 293 4.13 -11.54 14.95
CA ALA A 293 4.21 -10.31 14.15
C ALA A 293 5.41 -10.28 13.20
N THR A 294 6.62 -10.55 13.73
CA THR A 294 7.86 -10.55 12.95
C THR A 294 7.86 -11.69 11.93
N SER A 295 7.42 -12.88 12.32
CA SER A 295 7.38 -14.06 11.45
C SER A 295 6.42 -13.85 10.27
N ILE A 296 5.22 -13.33 10.54
CA ILE A 296 4.19 -13.04 9.52
C ILE A 296 4.67 -11.93 8.58
N SER A 297 5.24 -10.85 9.13
CA SER A 297 5.71 -9.71 8.32
C SER A 297 6.89 -10.11 7.43
N ASN A 298 7.87 -10.84 7.96
CA ASN A 298 8.99 -11.36 7.17
C ASN A 298 8.51 -12.27 6.03
N ALA A 299 7.61 -13.21 6.30
CA ALA A 299 7.05 -14.09 5.26
C ALA A 299 6.33 -13.29 4.16
N LYS A 300 5.55 -12.27 4.54
CA LYS A 300 4.85 -11.36 3.61
C LYS A 300 5.79 -10.50 2.77
N VAL A 301 6.88 -10.02 3.35
CA VAL A 301 7.89 -9.22 2.65
C VAL A 301 8.73 -10.10 1.74
N GLU A 302 9.11 -11.30 2.18
CA GLU A 302 9.82 -12.29 1.35
C GLU A 302 8.97 -12.71 0.15
N PHE A 303 7.68 -12.96 0.37
CA PHE A 303 6.70 -13.17 -0.70
C PHE A 303 6.73 -12.00 -1.70
N SER A 304 6.72 -10.76 -1.19
CA SER A 304 6.68 -9.55 -2.03
C SER A 304 7.98 -9.34 -2.79
N ASN A 305 9.12 -9.65 -2.18
CA ASN A 305 10.41 -9.65 -2.85
C ASN A 305 10.45 -10.70 -3.98
N ASN A 306 10.01 -11.93 -3.71
CA ASN A 306 9.94 -12.96 -4.73
C ASN A 306 9.03 -12.55 -5.90
N LEU A 307 7.82 -12.09 -5.59
CA LEU A 307 6.87 -11.67 -6.62
C LEU A 307 7.35 -10.44 -7.40
N TYR A 308 7.60 -9.33 -6.71
CA TYR A 308 7.82 -8.03 -7.34
C TYR A 308 9.25 -7.82 -7.84
N VAL A 309 10.26 -8.46 -7.24
CA VAL A 309 11.66 -8.26 -7.62
C VAL A 309 12.17 -9.40 -8.48
N ASN A 310 11.88 -10.66 -8.13
CA ASN A 310 12.40 -11.81 -8.87
C ASN A 310 11.49 -12.16 -10.06
N LYS A 311 10.23 -12.51 -9.79
CA LYS A 311 9.30 -12.99 -10.82
C LYS A 311 8.97 -11.93 -11.86
N TYR A 312 8.77 -10.69 -11.44
CA TYR A 312 8.52 -9.59 -12.39
C TYR A 312 9.76 -9.25 -13.21
N LYS A 313 10.97 -9.38 -12.67
CA LYS A 313 12.20 -9.20 -13.46
C LYS A 313 12.38 -10.30 -14.50
N GLU A 314 12.17 -11.57 -14.12
CA GLU A 314 12.19 -12.72 -15.05
C GLU A 314 11.23 -12.48 -16.23
N LEU A 315 10.01 -12.05 -15.92
CA LEU A 315 9.03 -11.68 -16.95
C LEU A 315 9.58 -10.60 -17.88
N ILE A 316 10.12 -9.53 -17.30
CA ILE A 316 10.61 -8.36 -18.02
C ILE A 316 11.79 -8.70 -18.95
N GLU A 317 12.71 -9.55 -18.50
CA GLU A 317 13.84 -10.02 -19.30
C GLU A 317 13.41 -10.91 -20.46
N LEU A 318 12.36 -11.72 -20.26
CA LEU A 318 11.70 -12.44 -21.37
C LEU A 318 11.11 -11.46 -22.39
N LEU A 319 10.51 -10.32 -21.96
CA LEU A 319 10.00 -9.28 -22.88
C LEU A 319 11.09 -8.80 -23.82
N VAL A 320 12.22 -8.41 -23.25
CA VAL A 320 13.33 -7.76 -23.96
C VAL A 320 14.01 -8.74 -24.90
N SER A 321 14.20 -9.99 -24.46
CA SER A 321 14.99 -10.98 -25.20
C SER A 321 14.19 -11.73 -26.27
N LYS A 322 12.88 -11.90 -26.10
CA LYS A 322 12.06 -12.72 -26.99
C LYS A 322 11.17 -11.93 -27.95
N THR A 323 11.03 -10.61 -27.77
CA THR A 323 10.07 -9.81 -28.55
C THR A 323 10.61 -8.45 -29.00
N ASN A 324 9.98 -7.86 -30.03
CA ASN A 324 10.22 -6.48 -30.44
C ASN A 324 9.34 -5.47 -29.68
N PHE A 325 8.80 -5.85 -28.53
CA PHE A 325 7.76 -5.14 -27.79
C PHE A 325 8.06 -3.65 -27.53
N PHE A 326 9.31 -3.32 -27.23
CA PHE A 326 9.73 -1.93 -26.96
C PHE A 326 10.11 -1.11 -28.20
N LYS A 327 9.95 -1.64 -29.43
CA LYS A 327 10.40 -1.00 -30.68
C LYS A 327 9.30 -0.36 -31.52
N ILE A 328 8.02 -0.53 -31.17
CA ILE A 328 6.88 -0.04 -31.98
C ILE A 328 6.42 1.33 -31.45
N LYS A 329 6.01 2.25 -32.35
CA LYS A 329 5.39 3.55 -32.01
C LYS A 329 3.91 3.63 -32.44
N PRO A 330 2.95 3.03 -31.71
CA PRO A 330 1.52 3.10 -32.02
C PRO A 330 0.86 4.37 -31.45
N ASN A 331 -0.42 4.64 -31.73
CA ASN A 331 -1.22 5.58 -30.92
C ASN A 331 -1.45 5.01 -29.49
N SER A 332 -1.96 5.82 -28.56
CA SER A 332 -2.10 5.40 -27.15
C SER A 332 -2.97 4.15 -26.96
N PHE A 333 -3.92 3.90 -27.86
CA PHE A 333 -4.81 2.74 -27.81
C PHE A 333 -4.11 1.47 -28.26
N GLU A 334 -3.52 1.49 -29.45
CA GLU A 334 -2.74 0.36 -29.96
C GLU A 334 -1.56 0.04 -29.04
N GLU A 335 -0.97 1.07 -28.44
CA GLU A 335 0.13 0.94 -27.49
C GLU A 335 -0.32 0.27 -26.19
N ALA A 336 -1.47 0.68 -25.64
CA ALA A 336 -2.08 0.08 -24.47
C ALA A 336 -2.59 -1.34 -24.74
N LEU A 337 -3.25 -1.56 -25.87
CA LEU A 337 -3.78 -2.85 -26.29
C LEU A 337 -2.65 -3.84 -26.56
N SER A 338 -1.58 -3.42 -27.23
CA SER A 338 -0.38 -4.25 -27.44
C SER A 338 0.24 -4.68 -26.11
N ARG A 339 0.30 -3.79 -25.10
CA ARG A 339 0.76 -4.14 -23.74
C ARG A 339 -0.15 -5.13 -23.03
N VAL A 340 -1.46 -4.97 -23.16
CA VAL A 340 -2.44 -5.91 -22.59
C VAL A 340 -2.36 -7.27 -23.28
N GLN A 341 -2.31 -7.31 -24.62
CA GLN A 341 -2.21 -8.54 -25.41
C GLN A 341 -0.88 -9.27 -25.17
N PHE A 342 0.18 -8.50 -25.00
CA PHE A 342 1.46 -9.04 -24.59
C PHE A 342 1.37 -9.68 -23.19
N LEU A 343 0.80 -8.97 -22.22
CA LEU A 343 0.61 -9.49 -20.88
C LEU A 343 -0.24 -10.77 -20.89
N LYS A 344 -1.30 -10.78 -21.71
CA LYS A 344 -2.12 -11.97 -21.98
C LYS A 344 -1.25 -13.12 -22.49
N ASN A 345 -0.49 -12.94 -23.58
CA ASN A 345 0.34 -14.00 -24.15
C ASN A 345 1.34 -14.57 -23.13
N VAL A 346 2.02 -13.75 -22.33
CA VAL A 346 2.94 -14.31 -21.34
C VAL A 346 2.20 -15.14 -20.29
N ILE A 347 1.11 -14.60 -19.76
CA ILE A 347 0.31 -15.31 -18.77
C ILE A 347 -0.22 -16.61 -19.37
N GLU A 348 -0.64 -16.56 -20.64
CA GLU A 348 -1.30 -17.64 -21.36
C GLU A 348 -0.36 -18.74 -21.82
N ASP A 349 0.67 -18.36 -22.57
CA ASP A 349 1.45 -19.22 -23.44
C ASP A 349 2.92 -19.35 -23.00
N MET A 350 3.40 -18.50 -22.09
CA MET A 350 4.80 -18.50 -21.61
C MET A 350 4.93 -18.82 -20.12
N ASP A 351 4.02 -19.62 -19.57
CA ASP A 351 3.99 -19.99 -18.15
C ASP A 351 3.90 -18.79 -17.17
N GLY A 352 3.60 -17.59 -17.66
CA GLY A 352 3.50 -16.38 -16.85
C GLY A 352 2.38 -16.44 -15.82
N TYR A 353 1.37 -17.32 -16.00
CA TYR A 353 0.36 -17.57 -14.97
C TYR A 353 1.02 -18.00 -13.65
N ARG A 354 2.15 -18.71 -13.67
CA ARG A 354 2.85 -19.19 -12.47
C ARG A 354 3.30 -18.05 -11.56
N ILE A 355 3.53 -16.85 -12.11
CA ILE A 355 3.86 -15.65 -11.35
C ILE A 355 2.71 -15.27 -10.40
N PHE A 356 1.48 -15.61 -10.79
CA PHE A 356 0.28 -15.38 -9.99
C PHE A 356 -0.07 -16.55 -9.09
N TYR A 357 0.81 -17.54 -8.93
CA TYR A 357 0.64 -18.62 -7.96
C TYR A 357 1.82 -18.67 -7.00
N VAL A 358 1.53 -18.63 -5.70
CA VAL A 358 2.54 -18.80 -4.64
C VAL A 358 2.03 -19.88 -3.71
N ASP A 359 2.89 -20.85 -3.41
CA ASP A 359 2.54 -22.07 -2.67
C ASP A 359 1.34 -22.82 -3.25
N GLY A 360 1.15 -22.67 -4.57
CA GLY A 360 0.06 -23.30 -5.31
C GLY A 360 -1.28 -22.56 -5.27
N GLU A 361 -1.39 -21.46 -4.51
CA GLU A 361 -2.58 -20.62 -4.42
C GLU A 361 -2.50 -19.39 -5.34
N PRO A 362 -3.59 -19.05 -6.06
CA PRO A 362 -3.59 -17.90 -6.95
C PRO A 362 -3.66 -16.57 -6.18
N ILE A 363 -2.90 -15.58 -6.65
CA ILE A 363 -2.94 -14.19 -6.20
C ILE A 363 -4.19 -13.52 -6.78
N LYS A 364 -5.16 -13.22 -5.92
CA LYS A 364 -6.48 -12.69 -6.33
C LYS A 364 -6.70 -11.22 -5.96
N ARG A 365 -5.69 -10.36 -6.09
CA ARG A 365 -5.83 -8.90 -5.88
C ARG A 365 -5.60 -8.17 -7.20
N GLU A 366 -6.51 -7.27 -7.59
CA GLU A 366 -6.41 -6.47 -8.83
C GLU A 366 -5.11 -5.64 -8.87
N GLN A 367 -4.67 -5.15 -7.72
CA GLN A 367 -3.46 -4.31 -7.56
C GLN A 367 -2.18 -4.99 -8.03
N ASP A 368 -2.02 -6.29 -7.81
CA ASP A 368 -0.82 -7.02 -8.26
C ASP A 368 -0.70 -7.00 -9.80
N PHE A 369 -1.83 -7.12 -10.50
CA PHE A 369 -1.88 -7.02 -11.96
C PHE A 369 -1.63 -5.59 -12.46
N GLN A 370 -2.13 -4.60 -11.74
CA GLN A 370 -1.91 -3.19 -12.07
C GLN A 370 -0.42 -2.85 -11.99
N ILE A 371 0.28 -3.29 -10.94
CA ILE A 371 1.75 -3.10 -10.81
C ILE A 371 2.46 -3.74 -12.00
N LEU A 372 2.11 -4.99 -12.34
CA LEU A 372 2.74 -5.68 -13.46
C LEU A 372 2.51 -4.96 -14.79
N TYR A 373 1.27 -4.52 -15.04
CA TYR A 373 0.96 -3.76 -16.24
C TYR A 373 1.79 -2.48 -16.31
N LYS A 374 1.91 -1.72 -15.21
CA LYS A 374 2.72 -0.50 -15.16
C LYS A 374 4.19 -0.77 -15.47
N LEU A 375 4.75 -1.89 -14.99
CA LEU A 375 6.11 -2.32 -15.32
C LEU A 375 6.31 -2.69 -16.79
N THR A 376 5.27 -2.69 -17.64
CA THR A 376 5.42 -2.80 -19.10
C THR A 376 5.57 -1.44 -19.81
N TRP A 377 5.39 -0.32 -19.09
CA TRP A 377 5.39 1.04 -19.66
C TRP A 377 6.70 1.82 -19.50
N PHE A 378 7.71 1.31 -18.78
CA PHE A 378 8.93 2.04 -18.40
C PHE A 378 9.81 2.57 -19.57
N THR A 379 9.60 2.09 -20.80
CA THR A 379 10.28 2.58 -22.03
C THR A 379 9.33 3.26 -23.01
N SER A 380 8.06 3.45 -22.64
CA SER A 380 7.08 4.09 -23.49
C SER A 380 7.36 5.59 -23.64
N GLU A 381 7.14 6.11 -24.85
CA GLU A 381 7.05 7.57 -25.08
C GLU A 381 5.68 8.14 -24.66
N SER A 382 4.68 7.29 -24.39
CA SER A 382 3.38 7.71 -23.86
C SER A 382 3.46 8.07 -22.39
N ASP A 383 2.76 9.14 -22.01
CA ASP A 383 2.51 9.44 -20.61
C ASP A 383 1.46 8.47 -20.06
N ILE A 384 1.82 7.68 -19.06
CA ILE A 384 0.94 6.73 -18.38
C ILE A 384 0.58 7.30 -17.02
N ASN A 385 -0.72 7.57 -16.82
CA ASN A 385 -1.26 7.98 -15.55
C ASN A 385 -2.10 6.89 -14.93
N SER A 386 -2.08 6.76 -13.61
CA SER A 386 -2.88 5.77 -12.90
C SER A 386 -3.85 6.42 -11.92
N GLU A 387 -4.90 5.70 -11.55
CA GLU A 387 -5.95 6.18 -10.62
C GLU A 387 -6.52 7.55 -11.02
N VAL A 388 -6.60 7.82 -12.32
CA VAL A 388 -6.96 9.14 -12.83
C VAL A 388 -8.44 9.41 -12.60
N ASN A 389 -8.75 10.39 -11.75
CA ASN A 389 -10.12 10.84 -11.53
C ASN A 389 -10.49 11.94 -12.53
N ASN A 390 -11.19 11.58 -13.62
CA ASN A 390 -11.64 12.52 -14.64
C ASN A 390 -13.09 13.01 -14.41
N GLY A 391 -13.55 13.08 -13.14
CA GLY A 391 -14.91 13.50 -12.77
C GLY A 391 -16.00 12.44 -12.98
N ARG A 392 -15.63 11.21 -13.37
CA ARG A 392 -16.54 10.06 -13.55
C ARG A 392 -16.15 8.83 -12.70
N GLY A 393 -15.27 9.04 -11.71
CA GLY A 393 -14.66 7.98 -10.89
C GLY A 393 -13.20 7.72 -11.27
N PRO A 394 -12.44 7.06 -10.40
CA PRO A 394 -11.05 6.67 -10.67
C PRO A 394 -11.00 5.57 -11.74
N VAL A 395 -10.08 5.70 -12.68
CA VAL A 395 -9.74 4.66 -13.67
C VAL A 395 -8.32 4.18 -13.39
N ASP A 396 -8.09 2.86 -13.48
CA ASP A 396 -6.80 2.26 -13.12
C ASP A 396 -5.64 2.86 -13.91
N PHE A 397 -5.78 3.02 -15.23
CA PHE A 397 -4.76 3.67 -16.08
C PHE A 397 -5.35 4.56 -17.18
N LYS A 398 -4.58 5.57 -17.56
CA LYS A 398 -4.76 6.47 -18.69
C LYS A 398 -3.44 6.64 -19.42
N ALA A 399 -3.29 6.00 -20.56
CA ALA A 399 -2.20 6.25 -21.50
C ALA A 399 -2.55 7.46 -22.37
N SER A 400 -1.59 8.35 -22.63
CA SER A 400 -1.83 9.49 -23.51
C SER A 400 -0.60 9.96 -24.30
N LYS A 401 -0.88 10.46 -25.51
CA LYS A 401 0.07 11.20 -26.35
C LYS A 401 -0.50 12.59 -26.61
N GLY A 402 -0.33 13.47 -25.63
CA GLY A 402 -0.97 14.79 -25.63
C GLY A 402 -2.48 14.74 -25.34
N SER A 403 -3.17 15.87 -25.51
CA SER A 403 -4.56 16.02 -25.09
C SER A 403 -5.58 15.32 -26.00
N ALA A 404 -5.21 15.04 -27.25
CA ALA A 404 -6.09 14.50 -28.29
C ALA A 404 -6.08 12.96 -28.39
N ASP A 405 -5.05 12.30 -27.85
CA ASP A 405 -4.91 10.84 -27.87
C ASP A 405 -4.86 10.31 -26.43
N LYS A 406 -5.96 9.68 -26.00
CA LYS A 406 -6.16 9.18 -24.65
C LYS A 406 -6.82 7.80 -24.68
N THR A 407 -6.22 6.86 -23.97
CA THR A 407 -6.76 5.53 -23.76
C THR A 407 -6.82 5.21 -22.28
N LEU A 408 -7.97 4.74 -21.84
CA LEU A 408 -8.23 4.27 -20.49
C LEU A 408 -8.05 2.75 -20.43
N VAL A 409 -7.46 2.21 -19.37
CA VAL A 409 -7.34 0.76 -19.15
C VAL A 409 -7.81 0.44 -17.74
N GLU A 410 -8.67 -0.55 -17.61
CA GLU A 410 -9.21 -0.95 -16.31
C GLU A 410 -9.20 -2.47 -16.15
N PHE A 411 -8.64 -2.91 -15.03
CA PHE A 411 -8.47 -4.29 -14.64
C PHE A 411 -9.62 -4.73 -13.74
N LYS A 412 -10.09 -5.95 -13.95
CA LYS A 412 -11.11 -6.59 -13.11
C LYS A 412 -10.80 -8.06 -12.91
N LEU A 413 -11.09 -8.57 -11.72
CA LEU A 413 -11.14 -10.01 -11.48
C LEU A 413 -12.52 -10.57 -11.84
N ALA A 414 -12.56 -11.72 -12.48
CA ALA A 414 -13.80 -12.45 -12.79
C ALA A 414 -14.62 -12.77 -11.53
N LYS A 415 -13.96 -12.97 -10.38
CA LYS A 415 -14.63 -13.18 -9.07
C LYS A 415 -15.44 -11.96 -8.60
N ASN A 416 -15.15 -10.76 -9.09
CA ASN A 416 -15.80 -9.52 -8.65
C ASN A 416 -17.33 -9.65 -8.79
N THR A 417 -18.05 -9.45 -7.68
CA THR A 417 -19.51 -9.61 -7.63
C THR A 417 -20.25 -8.48 -8.37
N GLN A 418 -19.59 -7.34 -8.56
CA GLN A 418 -20.13 -6.17 -9.25
C GLN A 418 -19.77 -6.11 -10.74
N LEU A 419 -19.07 -7.12 -11.27
CA LEU A 419 -18.56 -7.13 -12.65
C LEU A 419 -19.63 -6.81 -13.70
N LYS A 420 -20.80 -7.46 -13.63
CA LYS A 420 -21.92 -7.22 -14.56
C LYS A 420 -22.38 -5.77 -14.55
N ARG A 421 -22.50 -5.17 -13.36
CA ARG A 421 -22.89 -3.76 -13.21
C ARG A 421 -21.83 -2.83 -13.79
N ASN A 422 -20.56 -3.12 -13.52
CA ASN A 422 -19.43 -2.31 -14.02
C ASN A 422 -19.37 -2.31 -15.56
N LEU A 423 -19.53 -3.48 -16.18
CA LEU A 423 -19.57 -3.61 -17.64
C LEU A 423 -20.82 -2.96 -18.25
N LYS A 424 -21.99 -3.13 -17.64
CA LYS A 424 -23.24 -2.49 -18.10
C LYS A 424 -23.15 -0.97 -18.12
N ASN A 425 -22.66 -0.37 -17.03
CA ASN A 425 -22.50 1.09 -16.94
C ASN A 425 -21.59 1.62 -18.05
N GLN A 426 -20.58 0.85 -18.44
CA GLN A 426 -19.66 1.21 -19.51
C GLN A 426 -20.35 1.22 -20.88
N VAL A 427 -21.15 0.20 -21.21
CA VAL A 427 -21.94 0.16 -22.46
C VAL A 427 -22.85 1.39 -22.57
N GLU A 428 -23.47 1.79 -21.47
CA GLU A 428 -24.32 2.99 -21.41
C GLU A 428 -23.51 4.28 -21.59
N VAL A 429 -22.28 4.34 -21.08
CA VAL A 429 -21.36 5.48 -21.27
C VAL A 429 -20.87 5.55 -22.72
N TYR A 430 -20.51 4.44 -23.34
CA TYR A 430 -20.08 4.39 -24.75
C TYR A 430 -21.18 4.84 -25.71
N LYS A 431 -22.43 4.44 -25.46
CA LYS A 431 -23.59 4.89 -26.24
C LYS A 431 -23.83 6.41 -26.14
N LYS A 432 -23.39 7.04 -25.05
CA LYS A 432 -23.57 8.49 -24.80
C LYS A 432 -22.37 9.34 -25.21
N ALA A 433 -21.16 8.80 -25.19
CA ALA A 433 -19.91 9.54 -25.41
C ALA A 433 -19.30 9.19 -26.77
N ASN A 434 -19.73 9.91 -27.81
CA ASN A 434 -19.20 9.70 -29.16
C ASN A 434 -17.88 10.43 -29.44
N ARG A 435 -17.13 10.96 -28.44
CA ARG A 435 -15.82 11.61 -28.63
C ARG A 435 -14.93 11.55 -27.35
N ASP A 436 -13.67 11.14 -27.56
CA ASP A 436 -12.44 11.56 -26.86
C ASP A 436 -11.68 10.60 -25.90
N ALA A 437 -12.14 9.36 -25.61
CA ALA A 437 -11.26 8.35 -25.00
C ALA A 437 -11.69 6.91 -25.32
N LYS A 438 -10.77 6.08 -25.83
CA LYS A 438 -10.98 4.63 -25.98
C LYS A 438 -10.75 3.95 -24.62
N THR A 439 -11.54 2.94 -24.22
CA THR A 439 -11.33 2.22 -22.94
C THR A 439 -11.10 0.73 -23.19
N ILE A 440 -10.07 0.15 -22.58
CA ILE A 440 -9.77 -1.28 -22.61
C ILE A 440 -10.14 -1.88 -21.24
N LYS A 441 -10.91 -2.96 -21.25
CA LYS A 441 -11.20 -3.78 -20.06
C LYS A 441 -10.37 -5.03 -20.10
N VAL A 442 -9.67 -5.30 -19.00
CA VAL A 442 -8.89 -6.53 -18.82
C VAL A 442 -9.53 -7.33 -17.71
N ILE A 443 -10.05 -8.52 -18.03
CA ILE A 443 -10.72 -9.40 -17.08
C ILE A 443 -9.91 -10.66 -16.90
N LEU A 444 -9.45 -10.91 -15.68
CA LEU A 444 -8.66 -12.09 -15.35
C LEU A 444 -9.51 -13.15 -14.64
N TYR A 445 -9.29 -14.41 -15.00
CA TYR A 445 -9.95 -15.55 -14.38
C TYR A 445 -8.96 -16.67 -14.06
N PHE A 446 -9.27 -17.41 -12.99
CA PHE A 446 -8.45 -18.47 -12.43
C PHE A 446 -9.16 -19.82 -12.38
N THR A 447 -10.43 -19.88 -12.80
CA THR A 447 -11.22 -21.12 -12.82
C THR A 447 -12.21 -21.14 -13.99
N ASP A 448 -12.65 -22.32 -14.39
CA ASP A 448 -13.69 -22.51 -15.42
C ASP A 448 -15.00 -21.82 -15.04
N LYS A 449 -15.40 -21.93 -13.76
CA LYS A 449 -16.61 -21.26 -13.24
C LYS A 449 -16.54 -19.75 -13.39
N GLU A 450 -15.36 -19.16 -13.22
CA GLU A 450 -15.14 -17.74 -13.44
C GLU A 450 -15.23 -17.38 -14.93
N LEU A 451 -14.65 -18.18 -15.83
CA LEU A 451 -14.77 -17.99 -17.27
C LEU A 451 -16.22 -18.09 -17.76
N GLU A 452 -16.95 -19.12 -17.33
CA GLU A 452 -18.38 -19.29 -17.64
C GLU A 452 -19.22 -18.10 -17.16
N LYS A 453 -18.97 -17.64 -15.93
CA LYS A 453 -19.62 -16.45 -15.38
C LYS A 453 -19.35 -15.22 -16.24
N VAL A 454 -18.11 -14.99 -16.64
CA VAL A 454 -17.73 -13.83 -17.46
C VAL A 454 -18.38 -13.92 -18.84
N ASN A 455 -18.28 -15.06 -19.52
CA ASN A 455 -18.89 -15.26 -20.83
C ASN A 455 -20.41 -15.05 -20.80
N ARG A 456 -21.09 -15.56 -19.76
CA ARG A 456 -22.52 -15.29 -19.55
C ARG A 456 -22.81 -13.79 -19.43
N ILE A 457 -22.02 -13.06 -18.63
CA ILE A 457 -22.18 -11.61 -18.46
C ILE A 457 -21.97 -10.86 -19.78
N LEU A 458 -20.93 -11.22 -20.56
CA LEU A 458 -20.64 -10.58 -21.84
C LEU A 458 -21.76 -10.81 -22.85
N ASN A 459 -22.27 -12.04 -22.93
CA ASN A 459 -23.40 -12.39 -23.79
C ASN A 459 -24.70 -11.67 -23.37
N GLU A 460 -24.99 -11.60 -22.07
CA GLU A 460 -26.17 -10.88 -21.55
C GLU A 460 -26.12 -9.37 -21.81
N LEU A 461 -24.93 -8.80 -21.99
CA LEU A 461 -24.72 -7.39 -22.27
C LEU A 461 -24.48 -7.08 -23.76
N ASP A 462 -24.45 -8.09 -24.62
CA ASP A 462 -24.18 -7.99 -26.06
C ASP A 462 -22.83 -7.32 -26.39
N ILE A 463 -21.78 -7.69 -25.63
CA ILE A 463 -20.42 -7.16 -25.77
C ILE A 463 -19.37 -8.28 -25.93
N ALA A 464 -19.83 -9.49 -26.24
CA ALA A 464 -18.93 -10.61 -26.51
C ALA A 464 -18.14 -10.37 -27.79
N GLY A 465 -16.81 -10.49 -27.72
CA GLY A 465 -15.92 -10.31 -28.87
C GLY A 465 -15.53 -8.87 -29.17
N GLU A 466 -15.89 -7.89 -28.33
CA GLU A 466 -15.35 -6.53 -28.45
C GLU A 466 -13.83 -6.53 -28.29
N GLU A 467 -13.10 -5.94 -29.25
CA GLU A 467 -11.62 -5.84 -29.23
C GLU A 467 -11.10 -5.17 -27.95
N ALA A 468 -11.88 -4.27 -27.38
CA ALA A 468 -11.57 -3.56 -26.15
C ALA A 468 -11.77 -4.38 -24.87
N ILE A 469 -12.32 -5.60 -24.94
CA ILE A 469 -12.54 -6.49 -23.79
C ILE A 469 -11.61 -7.70 -23.91
N ILE A 470 -10.57 -7.70 -23.08
CA ILE A 470 -9.56 -8.76 -23.07
C ILE A 470 -9.79 -9.67 -21.88
N LEU A 471 -10.02 -10.95 -22.15
CA LEU A 471 -10.01 -12.01 -21.14
C LEU A 471 -8.59 -12.57 -21.03
N ILE A 472 -8.06 -12.71 -19.81
CA ILE A 472 -6.76 -13.33 -19.56
C ILE A 472 -6.96 -14.59 -18.69
N ASP A 473 -6.52 -15.72 -19.23
CA ASP A 473 -6.52 -17.02 -18.59
C ASP A 473 -5.32 -17.18 -17.66
N ALA A 474 -5.55 -17.03 -16.37
CA ALA A 474 -4.55 -17.24 -15.33
C ALA A 474 -4.74 -18.58 -14.60
N ARG A 475 -5.42 -19.58 -15.20
CA ARG A 475 -5.57 -20.91 -14.61
C ARG A 475 -4.24 -21.68 -14.50
N LYS A 476 -4.15 -22.60 -13.53
CA LYS A 476 -2.96 -23.44 -13.26
C LYS A 476 -2.91 -24.71 -14.10
N ASP A 477 -4.06 -25.20 -14.53
CA ASP A 477 -4.28 -26.49 -15.20
C ASP A 477 -4.16 -26.41 -16.73
N LYS A 478 -3.23 -25.59 -17.22
CA LYS A 478 -2.98 -25.50 -18.66
C LYS A 478 -2.35 -26.79 -19.14
N LYS A 479 -3.04 -27.48 -20.04
CA LYS A 479 -2.51 -28.68 -20.71
C LYS A 479 -1.21 -28.31 -21.42
N SER A 480 -0.20 -29.16 -21.29
CA SER A 480 1.05 -29.01 -22.03
C SER A 480 0.74 -28.96 -23.53
N ALA A 481 1.51 -28.19 -24.32
CA ALA A 481 1.39 -28.18 -25.77
C ALA A 481 1.58 -29.59 -26.40
N SER A 482 2.14 -30.54 -25.65
CA SER A 482 2.24 -31.96 -26.02
C SER A 482 0.98 -32.80 -25.75
N GLU A 483 -0.05 -32.22 -25.11
CA GLU A 483 -1.29 -32.89 -24.68
C GLU A 483 -2.57 -32.26 -25.29
N VAL A 484 -2.41 -31.32 -26.24
CA VAL A 484 -3.49 -30.63 -26.96
C VAL A 484 -3.51 -31.05 -28.42
#